data_AF-A0A6S7HDJ4-F1
#
_entry.id   AF-A0A6S7HDJ4-F1
#
_cell.length_a   1.000
_cell.length_b   1.000
_cell.length_c   1.000
_cell.angle_alpha   90.00
_cell.angle_beta   90.00
_cell.angle_gamma   90.00
#
_symmetry.space_group_name_H-M   'P 1'
#
loop_
_entity.id
_entity.type
_entity.pdbx_description
1 polymer ?
#
loop_
_entity_poly.entity_id
_entity_poly.type
_entity_poly.pdbx_seq_one_letter_code
_entity_poly.pdbx_strand_id
1 'polypeptide(L)'
;RFSKDYTITLWFPCLDGLIQTRGNVARVKKSERNHEPKQHGSLPCLDGLIQTRLSTNQNTPLLVLNCSPEEFHFLAHNGEINTLKGNINNMQAREGMMSCEYYKENLQKLFPVIEPGMSDSGCVDNAVEFLVMAGKRSLPEAIMTMVPEAWQNDETMPTEKRDYYKWSSCAMEPWDGPALFTFSDGRYVGAVLDRNGLRPSRYYITTDGRMIMASEVGVSSVPEEKVLSKGRLMPGRLLLVDTQRGEVIKDGELKHNISTLRPVTEWLDKGLISLIDIHNAYNEVKGLPQGTVSVTKNNSLEISIHHDRRLPTFGYSVEDISMLVLPMIRNRKEAIGSMGNDTPLACLTMHPQLLFDYFKQLFAQVTNPPIDPFRETIVISLACPIGPESNLLDPGPKQSERLYLDHPIISCGDLEAIKECNLSNWKDSIYFASLDLVSKIK
;
A
#
# COMPACT_ATOMS: atom_id res chain seq x y z
N ARG A 1 13.06 15.83 -39.96
CA ARG A 1 11.97 15.19 -40.75
C ARG A 1 11.61 13.87 -40.08
N PHE A 2 10.63 13.86 -39.18
CA PHE A 2 9.72 12.74 -38.91
C PHE A 2 8.52 13.37 -38.21
N SER A 3 7.61 13.86 -39.03
CA SER A 3 6.23 14.15 -38.68
C SER A 3 5.55 12.82 -38.37
N LYS A 4 4.74 12.79 -37.32
CA LYS A 4 3.53 11.95 -37.25
C LYS A 4 2.64 12.53 -36.16
N ASP A 5 1.65 13.25 -36.66
CA ASP A 5 0.56 13.92 -35.96
C ASP A 5 -0.45 12.90 -35.47
N TYR A 6 -0.93 13.05 -34.22
CA TYR A 6 -2.18 12.43 -33.76
C TYR A 6 -2.84 13.35 -32.72
N THR A 7 -4.14 13.57 -32.88
CA THR A 7 -5.07 14.31 -31.97
C THR A 7 -6.27 13.38 -31.74
N ILE A 8 -6.77 13.28 -30.51
CA ILE A 8 -8.02 12.53 -30.20
C ILE A 8 -8.93 13.46 -29.38
N THR A 9 -10.16 13.69 -29.85
CA THR A 9 -11.22 14.41 -29.12
C THR A 9 -12.32 13.41 -28.81
N LEU A 10 -12.67 13.24 -27.53
CA LEU A 10 -13.78 12.39 -27.09
C LEU A 10 -14.61 13.16 -26.04
N TRP A 11 -15.91 12.86 -25.99
CA TRP A 11 -16.92 13.57 -25.21
C TRP A 11 -17.88 12.54 -24.60
N PHE A 12 -17.91 12.40 -23.27
CA PHE A 12 -18.97 11.69 -22.56
C PHE A 12 -19.24 12.28 -21.17
N PRO A 13 -20.48 12.15 -20.66
CA PRO A 13 -20.90 12.70 -19.38
C PRO A 13 -20.39 11.80 -18.24
N CYS A 14 -19.85 12.39 -17.18
CA CYS A 14 -19.89 11.73 -15.88
C CYS A 14 -21.36 11.41 -15.58
N LEU A 15 -21.63 10.23 -14.99
CA LEU A 15 -22.99 9.86 -14.58
C LEU A 15 -23.51 10.76 -13.44
N ASP A 16 -22.62 11.57 -12.86
CA ASP A 16 -22.94 12.63 -11.92
C ASP A 16 -22.70 14.01 -12.54
N GLY A 17 -23.65 14.93 -12.39
CA GLY A 17 -23.62 16.25 -13.02
C GLY A 17 -22.57 17.22 -12.47
N LEU A 18 -21.69 16.77 -11.56
CA LEU A 18 -20.78 17.58 -10.76
C LEU A 18 -19.34 17.61 -11.27
N ILE A 19 -18.81 16.49 -11.78
CA ILE A 19 -17.42 16.38 -12.24
C ILE A 19 -17.41 16.17 -13.75
N GLN A 20 -16.61 16.96 -14.47
CA GLN A 20 -16.41 16.75 -15.90
C GLN A 20 -14.93 16.51 -16.18
N THR A 21 -14.59 15.29 -16.60
CA THR A 21 -13.23 14.93 -17.02
C THR A 21 -13.06 15.22 -18.51
N ARG A 22 -11.92 15.81 -18.85
CA ARG A 22 -11.51 16.08 -20.23
C ARG A 22 -10.04 15.74 -20.38
N GLY A 23 -9.74 14.76 -21.21
CA GLY A 23 -8.36 14.43 -21.55
C GLY A 23 -8.13 14.43 -23.05
N ASN A 24 -6.88 14.69 -23.44
CA ASN A 24 -6.47 14.69 -24.83
C ASN A 24 -5.03 14.17 -24.92
N VAL A 25 -4.72 13.40 -25.95
CA VAL A 25 -3.37 12.97 -26.26
C VAL A 25 -2.72 14.06 -27.11
N ALA A 26 -2.16 15.09 -26.47
CA ALA A 26 -1.51 16.23 -27.14
C ALA A 26 -0.27 16.71 -26.39
N ARG A 27 0.72 17.30 -27.11
CA ARG A 27 1.81 18.05 -26.48
C ARG A 27 1.22 19.28 -25.78
N VAL A 28 1.61 19.53 -24.54
CA VAL A 28 1.17 20.68 -23.70
C VAL A 28 1.25 22.02 -24.45
N LYS A 29 2.24 22.23 -25.33
CA LYS A 29 2.40 23.46 -26.13
C LYS A 29 1.47 23.61 -27.36
N LYS A 30 0.69 22.58 -27.72
CA LYS A 30 -0.21 22.57 -28.90
C LYS A 30 -1.70 22.47 -28.55
N SER A 31 -2.05 22.18 -27.29
CA SER A 31 -3.47 22.09 -26.86
C SER A 31 -4.21 23.41 -27.00
N GLU A 32 -3.51 24.55 -26.87
CA GLU A 32 -4.07 25.89 -27.09
C GLU A 32 -4.46 26.19 -28.55
N ARG A 33 -3.96 25.44 -29.54
CA ARG A 33 -4.24 25.70 -30.97
C ARG A 33 -5.25 24.74 -31.60
N ASN A 34 -5.43 23.54 -31.04
CA ASN A 34 -6.29 22.50 -31.62
C ASN A 34 -7.70 22.49 -31.01
N HIS A 35 -7.93 23.25 -29.95
CA HIS A 35 -9.25 23.75 -29.63
C HIS A 35 -9.30 25.19 -30.13
N GLU A 36 -10.06 25.44 -31.20
CA GLU A 36 -10.80 26.70 -31.19
C GLU A 36 -11.52 26.70 -29.84
N PRO A 37 -11.31 27.71 -28.98
CA PRO A 37 -12.22 27.89 -27.87
C PRO A 37 -13.57 28.08 -28.56
N LYS A 38 -14.40 27.04 -28.58
CA LYS A 38 -15.83 27.30 -28.59
C LYS A 38 -15.98 28.20 -27.38
N GLN A 39 -16.15 29.49 -27.64
CA GLN A 39 -16.64 30.49 -26.70
C GLN A 39 -18.06 30.08 -26.31
N HIS A 40 -18.24 28.88 -25.77
CA HIS A 40 -19.25 28.66 -24.77
C HIS A 40 -18.71 29.42 -23.58
N GLY A 41 -19.31 30.58 -23.34
CA GLY A 41 -18.89 31.55 -22.34
C GLY A 41 -18.44 30.82 -21.08
N SER A 42 -17.24 31.18 -20.60
CA SER A 42 -16.68 30.82 -19.29
C SER A 42 -17.61 29.94 -18.47
N LEU A 43 -17.54 28.61 -18.66
CA LEU A 43 -18.21 27.71 -17.73
C LEU A 43 -17.54 27.97 -16.38
N PRO A 44 -18.26 28.55 -15.39
CA PRO A 44 -17.66 28.82 -14.10
C PRO A 44 -17.39 27.47 -13.42
N CYS A 45 -16.11 27.09 -13.32
CA CYS A 45 -15.67 25.95 -12.53
C CYS A 45 -15.03 26.47 -11.24
N LEU A 46 -15.42 25.87 -10.10
CA LEU A 46 -14.85 26.21 -8.78
C LEU A 46 -13.44 25.61 -8.62
N ASP A 47 -13.17 24.50 -9.29
CA ASP A 47 -11.94 23.73 -9.22
C ASP A 47 -11.56 23.13 -10.60
N GLY A 48 -10.30 22.71 -10.74
CA GLY A 48 -9.80 22.13 -11.97
C GLY A 48 -8.51 21.35 -11.76
N LEU A 49 -8.47 20.12 -12.28
CA LEU A 49 -7.34 19.21 -12.17
C LEU A 49 -6.71 18.98 -13.55
N ILE A 50 -5.38 19.08 -13.66
CA ILE A 50 -4.66 18.90 -14.91
C ILE A 50 -3.50 17.93 -14.70
N GLN A 51 -3.44 16.88 -15.51
CA GLN A 51 -2.35 15.90 -15.50
C GLN A 51 -1.75 15.73 -16.89
N THR A 52 -0.42 15.56 -16.95
CA THR A 52 0.28 15.09 -18.15
C THR A 52 1.09 13.84 -17.79
N ARG A 53 1.00 12.79 -18.62
CA ARG A 53 1.66 11.50 -18.39
C ARG A 53 2.84 11.28 -19.34
N LEU A 54 3.88 10.62 -18.84
CA LEU A 54 4.95 10.01 -19.62
C LEU A 54 4.84 8.49 -19.52
N SER A 55 5.03 7.77 -20.63
CA SER A 55 4.96 6.30 -20.68
C SER A 55 6.26 5.71 -21.24
N THR A 56 6.51 4.44 -20.94
CA THR A 56 7.70 3.69 -21.36
C THR A 56 7.61 3.13 -22.79
N ASN A 57 6.50 3.36 -23.51
CA ASN A 57 6.27 2.80 -24.84
C ASN A 57 6.47 3.83 -25.96
N GLN A 58 7.19 3.44 -27.02
CA GLN A 58 7.37 4.25 -28.24
C GLN A 58 6.19 4.13 -29.23
N ASN A 59 5.39 3.06 -29.13
CA ASN A 59 4.21 2.81 -29.97
C ASN A 59 2.94 3.36 -29.30
N THR A 60 2.61 4.62 -29.56
CA THR A 60 1.32 5.22 -29.21
C THR A 60 0.62 5.66 -30.49
N PRO A 61 -0.02 4.70 -31.20
CA PRO A 61 -1.48 4.74 -31.25
C PRO A 61 -2.08 3.33 -31.32
N LEU A 62 -1.93 2.53 -30.27
CA LEU A 62 -2.74 1.34 -30.10
C LEU A 62 -3.66 1.55 -28.89
N LEU A 63 -4.95 1.42 -29.20
CA LEU A 63 -6.15 1.48 -28.36
C LEU A 63 -6.15 0.51 -27.15
N VAL A 64 -5.00 0.07 -26.63
CA VAL A 64 -4.92 -0.99 -25.61
C VAL A 64 -3.73 -0.79 -24.65
N LEU A 65 -3.57 0.43 -24.15
CA LEU A 65 -3.35 0.57 -22.72
C LEU A 65 -4.69 1.10 -22.23
N ASN A 66 -5.44 0.33 -21.43
CA ASN A 66 -6.62 0.82 -20.71
C ASN A 66 -6.08 1.82 -19.68
N CYS A 67 -5.84 3.02 -20.19
CA CYS A 67 -5.48 4.20 -19.45
C CYS A 67 -5.86 5.40 -20.29
N SER A 68 -7.06 5.32 -20.84
CA SER A 68 -7.74 6.47 -21.39
C SER A 68 -7.89 7.50 -20.27
N PRO A 69 -7.77 8.82 -20.53
CA PRO A 69 -8.20 9.85 -19.59
C PRO A 69 -9.68 9.75 -19.18
N GLU A 70 -10.42 8.81 -19.78
CA GLU A 70 -11.80 8.41 -19.56
C GLU A 70 -11.96 7.45 -18.37
N GLU A 71 -10.87 7.02 -17.71
CA GLU A 71 -10.84 6.02 -16.63
C GLU A 71 -10.48 6.59 -15.24
N PHE A 72 -10.31 7.91 -15.12
CA PHE A 72 -10.06 8.56 -13.83
C PHE A 72 -11.31 9.31 -13.39
N HIS A 73 -11.94 8.85 -12.31
CA HIS A 73 -13.15 9.44 -11.77
C HIS A 73 -12.85 10.38 -10.61
N PHE A 74 -12.00 9.95 -9.67
CA PHE A 74 -11.72 10.69 -8.44
C PHE A 74 -10.29 11.23 -8.39
N LEU A 75 -9.34 10.62 -9.08
CA LEU A 75 -7.92 10.80 -8.79
C LEU A 75 -7.04 10.86 -10.04
N ALA A 76 -6.05 11.75 -9.99
CA ALA A 76 -4.92 11.80 -10.89
C ALA A 76 -3.63 11.47 -10.12
N HIS A 77 -2.72 10.77 -10.78
CA HIS A 77 -1.53 10.18 -10.16
C HIS A 77 -0.25 10.52 -10.94
N ASN A 78 0.66 11.27 -10.32
CA ASN A 78 2.03 11.42 -10.80
C ASN A 78 2.94 10.48 -10.01
N GLY A 79 3.36 9.38 -10.62
CA GLY A 79 4.06 8.35 -9.88
C GLY A 79 4.03 6.98 -10.52
N GLU A 80 4.43 5.97 -9.74
CA GLU A 80 4.32 4.55 -10.08
C GLU A 80 4.06 3.74 -8.80
N ILE A 81 3.06 2.85 -8.83
CA ILE A 81 2.74 1.98 -7.68
C ILE A 81 3.54 0.69 -7.76
N ASN A 82 4.45 0.48 -6.80
CA ASN A 82 5.35 -0.67 -6.80
C ASN A 82 4.76 -1.89 -6.08
N THR A 83 3.73 -1.72 -5.25
CA THR A 83 3.02 -2.83 -4.58
C THR A 83 1.80 -3.36 -5.34
N LEU A 84 1.59 -2.91 -6.58
CA LEU A 84 0.35 -3.09 -7.35
C LEU A 84 -0.19 -4.54 -7.35
N LYS A 85 0.65 -5.53 -7.66
CA LYS A 85 0.21 -6.94 -7.77
C LYS A 85 -0.33 -7.47 -6.44
N GLY A 86 0.29 -7.09 -5.32
CA GLY A 86 -0.18 -7.46 -3.99
C GLY A 86 -1.54 -6.83 -3.70
N ASN A 87 -1.68 -5.53 -3.96
CA ASN A 87 -2.91 -4.79 -3.70
C ASN A 87 -4.10 -5.31 -4.53
N ILE A 88 -3.88 -5.63 -5.81
CA ILE A 88 -4.92 -6.22 -6.68
C ILE A 88 -5.39 -7.56 -6.11
N ASN A 89 -4.45 -8.44 -5.75
CA ASN A 89 -4.78 -9.76 -5.22
C ASN A 89 -5.51 -9.68 -3.88
N ASN A 90 -5.08 -8.76 -2.99
CA ASN A 90 -5.73 -8.56 -1.69
C ASN A 90 -7.13 -7.97 -1.86
N MET A 91 -7.32 -7.04 -2.79
CA MET A 91 -8.65 -6.53 -3.11
C MET A 91 -9.58 -7.63 -3.63
N GLN A 92 -9.11 -8.44 -4.57
CA GLN A 92 -9.88 -9.59 -5.06
C GLN A 92 -10.22 -10.58 -3.95
N ALA A 93 -9.29 -10.87 -3.03
CA ALA A 93 -9.55 -11.75 -1.90
C ALA A 93 -10.66 -11.22 -0.97
N ARG A 94 -10.79 -9.89 -0.84
CA ARG A 94 -11.78 -9.24 0.02
C ARG A 94 -13.18 -9.17 -0.59
N GLU A 95 -13.33 -9.27 -1.90
CA GLU A 95 -14.65 -9.21 -2.59
C GLU A 95 -15.64 -10.24 -2.01
N GLY A 96 -15.15 -11.42 -1.61
CA GLY A 96 -15.97 -12.47 -0.98
C GLY A 96 -16.46 -12.15 0.44
N MET A 97 -15.83 -11.22 1.14
CA MET A 97 -16.16 -10.81 2.51
C MET A 97 -16.91 -9.47 2.57
N MET A 98 -16.95 -8.73 1.47
CA MET A 98 -17.53 -7.40 1.42
C MET A 98 -19.05 -7.45 1.43
N SER A 99 -19.63 -6.55 2.21
CA SER A 99 -21.07 -6.32 2.22
C SER A 99 -21.37 -4.83 2.37
N CYS A 100 -22.42 -4.36 1.70
CA CYS A 100 -22.83 -2.97 1.76
C CYS A 100 -24.34 -2.92 1.98
N GLU A 101 -24.79 -2.17 2.98
CA GLU A 101 -26.21 -2.04 3.32
C GLU A 101 -27.02 -1.36 2.22
N TYR A 102 -26.39 -0.44 1.47
CA TYR A 102 -27.03 0.29 0.38
C TYR A 102 -27.18 -0.59 -0.88
N TYR A 103 -26.09 -1.18 -1.37
CA TYR A 103 -26.10 -1.98 -2.61
C TYR A 103 -26.64 -3.41 -2.41
N LYS A 104 -26.53 -3.98 -1.20
CA LYS A 104 -26.99 -5.35 -0.87
C LYS A 104 -26.51 -6.36 -1.90
N GLU A 105 -27.42 -7.14 -2.49
CA GLU A 105 -27.13 -8.15 -3.52
C GLU A 105 -26.58 -7.54 -4.82
N ASN A 106 -26.85 -6.26 -5.10
CA ASN A 106 -26.31 -5.60 -6.28
C ASN A 106 -24.82 -5.26 -6.15
N LEU A 107 -24.22 -5.39 -4.95
CA LEU A 107 -22.79 -5.16 -4.76
C LEU A 107 -21.94 -6.05 -5.68
N GLN A 108 -22.41 -7.28 -5.95
CA GLN A 108 -21.75 -8.23 -6.84
C GLN A 108 -21.60 -7.73 -8.28
N LYS A 109 -22.42 -6.75 -8.70
CA LYS A 109 -22.31 -6.13 -10.03
C LYS A 109 -21.13 -5.16 -10.14
N LEU A 110 -20.58 -4.71 -9.01
CA LEU A 110 -19.41 -3.85 -8.95
C LEU A 110 -18.10 -4.65 -8.97
N PHE A 111 -18.16 -5.98 -9.07
CA PHE A 111 -16.99 -6.84 -9.09
C PHE A 111 -16.60 -7.25 -10.52
N PRO A 112 -15.30 -7.36 -10.83
CA PRO A 112 -14.17 -7.12 -9.93
C PRO A 112 -13.99 -5.62 -9.63
N VAL A 113 -13.65 -5.28 -8.39
CA VAL A 113 -13.43 -3.87 -7.98
C VAL A 113 -12.31 -3.26 -8.81
N ILE A 114 -11.23 -4.03 -9.01
CA ILE A 114 -10.14 -3.63 -9.89
C ILE A 114 -10.36 -4.25 -11.26
N GLU A 115 -10.75 -3.42 -12.22
CA GLU A 115 -10.93 -3.84 -13.60
C GLU A 115 -9.62 -4.38 -14.22
N PRO A 116 -9.70 -5.45 -15.01
CA PRO A 116 -8.52 -6.04 -15.64
C PRO A 116 -7.96 -5.15 -16.76
N GLY A 117 -6.63 -5.07 -16.83
CA GLY A 117 -5.93 -4.35 -17.89
C GLY A 117 -5.73 -2.86 -17.66
N MET A 118 -6.24 -2.32 -16.55
CA MET A 118 -6.03 -0.94 -16.11
C MET A 118 -4.55 -0.67 -15.81
N SER A 119 -4.13 0.59 -15.92
CA SER A 119 -2.84 1.00 -15.37
C SER A 119 -2.88 1.05 -13.84
N ASP A 120 -1.70 1.06 -13.23
CA ASP A 120 -1.51 1.29 -11.79
C ASP A 120 -2.37 2.43 -11.21
N SER A 121 -2.35 3.60 -11.84
CA SER A 121 -3.17 4.75 -11.47
C SER A 121 -4.67 4.46 -11.54
N GLY A 122 -5.14 3.78 -12.60
CA GLY A 122 -6.55 3.42 -12.75
C GLY A 122 -6.99 2.40 -11.69
N CYS A 123 -6.13 1.45 -11.34
CA CYS A 123 -6.38 0.54 -10.24
C CYS A 123 -6.53 1.28 -8.89
N VAL A 124 -5.71 2.31 -8.63
CA VAL A 124 -5.85 3.15 -7.43
C VAL A 124 -7.18 3.90 -7.47
N ASP A 125 -7.54 4.50 -8.60
CA ASP A 125 -8.78 5.25 -8.75
C ASP A 125 -10.02 4.38 -8.50
N ASN A 126 -10.08 3.18 -9.09
CA ASN A 126 -11.14 2.22 -8.85
C ASN A 126 -11.29 1.87 -7.36
N ALA A 127 -10.17 1.63 -6.67
CA ALA A 127 -10.20 1.33 -5.24
C ALA A 127 -10.68 2.52 -4.41
N VAL A 128 -10.24 3.75 -4.73
CA VAL A 128 -10.70 4.97 -4.05
C VAL A 128 -12.20 5.18 -4.28
N GLU A 129 -12.65 5.13 -5.53
CA GLU A 129 -14.06 5.27 -5.89
C GLU A 129 -14.91 4.24 -5.15
N PHE A 130 -14.49 2.98 -5.14
CA PHE A 130 -15.22 1.93 -4.46
C PHE A 130 -15.31 2.15 -2.94
N LEU A 131 -14.22 2.58 -2.29
CA LEU A 131 -14.21 2.89 -0.86
C LEU A 131 -15.10 4.09 -0.50
N VAL A 132 -15.22 5.07 -1.40
CA VAL A 132 -16.02 6.28 -1.19
C VAL A 132 -17.51 6.03 -1.50
N MET A 133 -17.81 5.36 -2.62
CA MET A 133 -19.19 5.15 -3.08
C MET A 133 -19.88 3.98 -2.40
N ALA A 134 -19.19 2.84 -2.22
CA ALA A 134 -19.75 1.65 -1.58
C ALA A 134 -19.41 1.55 -0.10
N GLY A 135 -18.35 2.24 0.36
CA GLY A 135 -17.93 2.27 1.74
C GLY A 135 -18.51 3.43 2.53
N LYS A 136 -18.30 3.41 3.86
CA LYS A 136 -18.70 4.49 4.77
C LYS A 136 -17.54 5.45 5.09
N ARG A 137 -16.65 5.67 4.12
CA ARG A 137 -15.49 6.56 4.26
C ARG A 137 -15.68 7.82 3.43
N SER A 138 -15.30 8.97 3.98
CA SER A 138 -15.14 10.19 3.18
C SER A 138 -13.93 10.06 2.24
N LEU A 139 -13.88 10.84 1.16
CA LEU A 139 -12.73 10.84 0.25
C LEU A 139 -11.38 11.03 0.98
N PRO A 140 -11.22 12.01 1.90
CA PRO A 140 -9.99 12.14 2.67
C PRO A 140 -9.65 10.91 3.53
N GLU A 141 -10.66 10.26 4.12
CA GLU A 141 -10.48 9.05 4.91
C GLU A 141 -10.08 7.83 4.06
N ALA A 142 -10.66 7.69 2.87
CA ALA A 142 -10.29 6.64 1.91
C ALA A 142 -8.83 6.81 1.47
N ILE A 143 -8.43 8.05 1.14
CA ILE A 143 -7.04 8.38 0.79
C ILE A 143 -6.10 8.10 1.96
N MET A 144 -6.45 8.48 3.19
CA MET A 144 -5.64 8.17 4.39
C MET A 144 -5.51 6.66 4.66
N THR A 145 -6.54 5.88 4.31
CA THR A 145 -6.53 4.41 4.44
C THR A 145 -5.62 3.77 3.40
N MET A 146 -5.68 4.21 2.15
CA MET A 146 -4.89 3.64 1.05
C MET A 146 -3.44 4.10 1.05
N VAL A 147 -3.19 5.37 1.40
CA VAL A 147 -1.87 6.02 1.35
C VAL A 147 -1.55 6.60 2.74
N PRO A 148 -1.33 5.74 3.76
CA PRO A 148 -1.00 6.19 5.10
C PRO A 148 0.40 6.82 5.13
N GLU A 149 0.57 7.81 6.00
CA GLU A 149 1.89 8.34 6.33
C GLU A 149 2.73 7.31 7.11
N ALA A 150 4.04 7.49 7.17
CA ALA A 150 4.90 6.65 8.00
C ALA A 150 4.59 6.89 9.49
N TRP A 151 4.04 5.88 10.17
CA TRP A 151 3.51 6.02 11.54
C TRP A 151 4.15 5.07 12.55
N GLN A 152 4.66 3.91 12.13
CA GLN A 152 5.14 2.87 13.05
C GLN A 152 6.32 3.35 13.91
N ASN A 153 7.26 4.06 13.30
CA ASN A 153 8.53 4.46 13.91
C ASN A 153 8.59 5.97 14.25
N ASP A 154 7.49 6.71 14.07
CA ASP A 154 7.43 8.14 14.42
C ASP A 154 6.99 8.28 15.88
N GLU A 155 7.91 8.56 16.80
CA GLU A 155 7.60 8.78 18.23
C GLU A 155 6.83 10.08 18.51
N THR A 156 6.87 11.05 17.59
CA THR A 156 6.24 12.37 17.77
C THR A 156 4.76 12.40 17.39
N MET A 157 4.26 11.32 16.78
CA MET A 157 2.88 11.20 16.35
C MET A 157 1.90 11.11 17.54
N PRO A 158 0.81 11.90 17.55
CA PRO A 158 -0.26 11.79 18.54
C PRO A 158 -0.86 10.38 18.60
N THR A 159 -1.23 9.94 19.80
CA THR A 159 -1.71 8.57 20.05
C THR A 159 -2.96 8.23 19.24
N GLU A 160 -3.94 9.14 19.17
CA GLU A 160 -5.20 8.88 18.44
C GLU A 160 -4.94 8.63 16.95
N LYS A 161 -3.98 9.37 16.39
CA LYS A 161 -3.56 9.25 14.99
C LYS A 161 -2.82 7.94 14.75
N ARG A 162 -1.91 7.57 15.66
CA ARG A 162 -1.18 6.30 15.60
C ARG A 162 -2.14 5.11 15.67
N ASP A 163 -3.10 5.17 16.59
CA ASP A 163 -4.10 4.12 16.77
C ASP A 163 -5.00 3.99 15.54
N TYR A 164 -5.43 5.12 14.95
CA TYR A 164 -6.13 5.12 13.67
C TYR A 164 -5.34 4.38 12.58
N TYR A 165 -4.06 4.70 12.39
CA TYR A 165 -3.25 4.03 11.38
C TYR A 165 -2.97 2.55 11.69
N LYS A 166 -2.79 2.20 12.97
CA LYS A 166 -2.63 0.80 13.40
C LYS A 166 -3.87 -0.03 13.09
N TRP A 167 -5.05 0.48 13.41
CA TRP A 167 -6.32 -0.15 13.05
C TRP A 167 -6.53 -0.20 11.53
N SER A 168 -6.25 0.89 10.82
CA SER A 168 -6.37 0.97 9.36
C SER A 168 -5.46 -0.06 8.66
N SER A 169 -4.23 -0.26 9.17
CA SER A 169 -3.29 -1.26 8.66
C SER A 169 -3.77 -2.71 8.81
N CYS A 170 -4.70 -2.96 9.75
CA CYS A 170 -5.34 -4.27 9.88
C CYS A 170 -6.42 -4.49 8.80
N ALA A 171 -6.97 -3.42 8.23
CA ALA A 171 -8.03 -3.47 7.23
C ALA A 171 -7.50 -3.46 5.79
N MET A 172 -6.44 -2.68 5.51
CA MET A 172 -5.93 -2.51 4.15
C MET A 172 -4.42 -2.25 4.13
N GLU A 173 -3.72 -2.93 3.22
CA GLU A 173 -2.31 -2.65 2.94
C GLU A 173 -2.13 -1.30 2.20
N PRO A 174 -0.99 -0.63 2.39
CA PRO A 174 -0.69 0.60 1.67
C PRO A 174 -0.48 0.37 0.18
N TRP A 175 -1.03 1.29 -0.62
CA TRP A 175 -0.74 1.41 -2.05
C TRP A 175 0.51 2.27 -2.20
N ASP A 176 1.66 1.60 -2.21
CA ASP A 176 2.97 2.22 -2.06
C ASP A 176 3.69 2.40 -3.40
N GLY A 177 4.69 3.30 -3.37
CA GLY A 177 5.45 3.75 -4.52
C GLY A 177 5.54 5.27 -4.57
N PRO A 178 6.44 5.85 -5.41
CA PRO A 178 6.50 7.30 -5.59
C PRO A 178 5.17 7.80 -6.10
N ALA A 179 4.47 8.64 -5.34
CA ALA A 179 3.15 9.08 -5.72
C ALA A 179 2.86 10.51 -5.25
N LEU A 180 2.43 11.34 -6.19
CA LEU A 180 1.64 12.53 -5.92
C LEU A 180 0.24 12.25 -6.46
N PHE A 181 -0.69 12.08 -5.54
CA PHE A 181 -2.10 11.97 -5.88
C PHE A 181 -2.78 13.30 -5.73
N THR A 182 -3.63 13.62 -6.68
CA THR A 182 -4.55 14.75 -6.62
C THR A 182 -5.95 14.23 -6.87
N PHE A 183 -6.90 14.62 -6.04
CA PHE A 183 -8.22 14.01 -6.03
C PHE A 183 -9.33 15.03 -5.83
N SER A 184 -10.52 14.70 -6.32
CA SER A 184 -11.74 15.47 -6.10
C SER A 184 -12.99 14.58 -6.09
N ASP A 185 -13.93 14.85 -5.19
CA ASP A 185 -15.31 14.32 -5.22
C ASP A 185 -16.35 15.42 -5.54
N GLY A 186 -15.88 16.58 -6.05
CA GLY A 186 -16.71 17.76 -6.31
C GLY A 186 -16.93 18.66 -5.09
N ARG A 187 -16.81 18.14 -3.86
CA ARG A 187 -16.79 18.96 -2.63
C ARG A 187 -15.37 19.19 -2.15
N TYR A 188 -14.63 18.10 -1.99
CA TYR A 188 -13.26 18.13 -1.53
C TYR A 188 -12.34 18.11 -2.73
N VAL A 189 -11.35 18.99 -2.74
CA VAL A 189 -10.27 19.00 -3.72
C VAL A 189 -8.97 18.96 -2.94
N GLY A 190 -8.11 17.99 -3.26
CA GLY A 190 -6.92 17.80 -2.47
C GLY A 190 -5.77 17.13 -3.18
N ALA A 191 -4.67 17.03 -2.45
CA ALA A 191 -3.49 16.34 -2.87
C ALA A 191 -2.80 15.66 -1.69
N VAL A 192 -2.23 14.48 -1.94
CA VAL A 192 -1.43 13.75 -0.96
C VAL A 192 -0.14 13.27 -1.63
N LEU A 193 0.93 13.26 -0.84
CA LEU A 193 2.18 12.61 -1.22
C LEU A 193 2.28 11.23 -0.58
N ASP A 194 3.02 10.35 -1.24
CA ASP A 194 3.48 9.10 -0.65
C ASP A 194 4.23 9.34 0.68
N ARG A 195 4.35 8.26 1.46
CA ARG A 195 5.01 8.25 2.77
C ARG A 195 6.44 8.78 2.76
N ASN A 196 7.15 8.66 1.64
CA ASN A 196 8.54 9.11 1.48
C ASN A 196 8.61 10.51 0.82
N GLY A 197 7.53 10.97 0.20
CA GLY A 197 7.47 12.23 -0.55
C GLY A 197 8.41 12.24 -1.74
N LEU A 198 8.40 11.16 -2.52
CA LEU A 198 9.33 10.96 -3.65
C LEU A 198 8.98 11.81 -4.88
N ARG A 199 7.83 12.50 -4.86
CA ARG A 199 7.39 13.39 -5.93
C ARG A 199 7.29 14.84 -5.45
N PRO A 200 7.71 15.82 -6.28
CA PRO A 200 7.63 17.22 -5.90
C PRO A 200 6.19 17.73 -6.01
N SER A 201 5.78 18.54 -5.03
CA SER A 201 4.50 19.27 -5.07
C SER A 201 4.66 20.63 -4.39
N ARG A 202 4.28 21.69 -5.11
CA ARG A 202 4.41 23.09 -4.72
C ARG A 202 3.05 23.76 -4.88
N TYR A 203 2.69 24.65 -3.95
CA TYR A 203 1.44 25.39 -4.07
C TYR A 203 1.58 26.86 -3.71
N TYR A 204 0.69 27.67 -4.27
CA TYR A 204 0.52 29.09 -4.03
C TYR A 204 -0.89 29.34 -3.55
N ILE A 205 -1.04 30.17 -2.52
CA ILE A 205 -2.33 30.74 -2.13
C ILE A 205 -2.28 32.21 -2.51
N THR A 206 -3.28 32.67 -3.25
CA THR A 206 -3.37 34.05 -3.72
C THR A 206 -4.34 34.89 -2.89
N THR A 207 -4.20 36.21 -2.95
CA THR A 207 -5.07 37.17 -2.23
C THR A 207 -6.51 37.17 -2.72
N ASP A 208 -6.76 36.67 -3.94
CA ASP A 208 -8.10 36.48 -4.50
C ASP A 208 -8.69 35.09 -4.18
N GLY A 209 -8.15 34.38 -3.19
CA GLY A 209 -8.72 33.16 -2.65
C GLY A 209 -8.51 31.92 -3.52
N ARG A 210 -7.56 31.94 -4.47
CA ARG A 210 -7.24 30.77 -5.30
C ARG A 210 -6.07 30.00 -4.71
N MET A 211 -6.17 28.67 -4.77
CA MET A 211 -5.06 27.77 -4.52
C MET A 211 -4.60 27.17 -5.85
N ILE A 212 -3.31 27.31 -6.15
CA ILE A 212 -2.70 26.75 -7.35
C ILE A 212 -1.62 25.79 -6.92
N MET A 213 -1.78 24.51 -7.23
CA MET A 213 -0.80 23.46 -6.95
C MET A 213 -0.24 22.92 -8.27
N ALA A 214 1.07 22.70 -8.31
CA ALA A 214 1.75 22.07 -9.42
C ALA A 214 2.98 21.30 -8.95
N SER A 215 3.43 20.34 -9.77
CA SER A 215 4.67 19.60 -9.51
C SER A 215 5.93 20.47 -9.57
N GLU A 216 5.86 21.62 -10.26
CA GLU A 216 6.96 22.56 -10.42
C GLU A 216 6.53 24.01 -10.12
N VAL A 217 7.51 24.86 -9.85
CA VAL A 217 7.28 26.31 -9.67
C VAL A 217 7.23 27.02 -11.03
N GLY A 218 6.40 28.05 -11.17
CA GLY A 218 6.34 28.86 -12.40
C GLY A 218 5.44 28.33 -13.52
N VAL A 219 4.61 27.30 -13.26
CA VAL A 219 3.64 26.76 -14.23
C VAL A 219 2.53 27.78 -14.56
N SER A 220 2.10 28.56 -13.57
CA SER A 220 1.11 29.62 -13.74
C SER A 220 1.73 30.99 -13.50
N SER A 221 1.46 31.95 -14.40
CA SER A 221 1.94 33.33 -14.31
C SER A 221 1.09 34.12 -13.31
N VAL A 222 1.37 33.95 -12.02
CA VAL A 222 0.72 34.69 -10.93
C VAL A 222 1.57 35.91 -10.57
N PRO A 223 1.03 37.14 -10.61
CA PRO A 223 1.74 38.33 -10.15
C PRO A 223 2.16 38.19 -8.69
N GLU A 224 3.41 38.52 -8.35
CA GLU A 224 3.97 38.31 -7.01
C GLU A 224 3.22 39.06 -5.91
N GLU A 225 2.70 40.25 -6.24
CA GLU A 225 1.85 41.06 -5.35
C GLU A 225 0.55 40.36 -4.91
N LYS A 226 0.07 39.39 -5.71
CA LYS A 226 -1.13 38.61 -5.40
C LYS A 226 -0.82 37.33 -4.63
N VAL A 227 0.44 37.01 -4.37
CA VAL A 227 0.80 35.77 -3.66
C VAL A 227 0.77 36.01 -2.16
N LEU A 228 -0.21 35.41 -1.48
CA LEU A 228 -0.35 35.46 -0.03
C LEU A 228 0.65 34.51 0.65
N SER A 229 0.79 33.28 0.13
CA SER A 229 1.76 32.32 0.65
C SER A 229 2.23 31.34 -0.41
N LYS A 230 3.45 30.83 -0.21
CA LYS A 230 4.09 29.80 -1.04
C LYS A 230 4.42 28.60 -0.14
N GLY A 231 4.07 27.40 -0.55
CA GLY A 231 4.28 26.17 0.21
C GLY A 231 4.77 25.00 -0.63
N ARG A 232 5.17 23.93 0.06
CA ARG A 232 5.43 22.62 -0.54
C ARG A 232 4.70 21.55 0.27
N LEU A 233 4.20 20.53 -0.40
CA LEU A 233 3.65 19.37 0.28
C LEU A 233 4.82 18.54 0.85
N MET A 234 4.68 18.09 2.09
CA MET A 234 5.69 17.26 2.78
C MET A 234 5.26 15.80 2.75
N PRO A 235 6.20 14.84 2.91
CA PRO A 235 5.88 13.41 2.94
C PRO A 235 4.71 13.10 3.88
N GLY A 236 3.76 12.28 3.41
CA GLY A 236 2.56 11.89 4.15
C GLY A 236 1.57 13.01 4.46
N ARG A 237 1.82 14.29 4.14
CA ARG A 237 0.87 15.39 4.38
C ARG A 237 -0.18 15.48 3.29
N LEU A 238 -1.38 15.86 3.71
CA LEU A 238 -2.54 16.04 2.86
C LEU A 238 -2.90 17.53 2.79
N LEU A 239 -3.03 18.03 1.56
CA LEU A 239 -3.56 19.37 1.28
C LEU A 239 -5.02 19.20 0.86
N LEU A 240 -5.95 19.87 1.54
CA LEU A 240 -7.38 19.74 1.28
C LEU A 240 -8.07 21.09 1.26
N VAL A 241 -8.97 21.27 0.29
CA VAL A 241 -9.88 22.40 0.18
C VAL A 241 -11.29 21.86 0.21
N ASP A 242 -12.14 22.39 1.09
CA ASP A 242 -13.59 22.14 1.09
C ASP A 242 -14.26 23.27 0.30
N THR A 243 -14.74 22.97 -0.91
CA THR A 243 -15.36 23.95 -1.80
C THR A 243 -16.71 24.43 -1.30
N GLN A 244 -17.42 23.63 -0.49
CA GLN A 244 -18.70 24.04 0.11
C GLN A 244 -18.51 25.05 1.23
N ARG A 245 -17.44 24.88 2.03
CA ARG A 245 -17.08 25.83 3.09
C ARG A 245 -16.20 26.98 2.61
N GLY A 246 -15.55 26.82 1.46
CA GLY A 246 -14.61 27.79 0.91
C GLY A 246 -13.32 27.93 1.72
N GLU A 247 -12.90 26.87 2.42
CA GLU A 247 -11.75 26.90 3.33
C GLU A 247 -10.69 25.86 3.00
N VAL A 248 -9.43 26.20 3.28
CA VAL A 248 -8.30 25.28 3.22
C VAL A 248 -8.19 24.59 4.57
N ILE A 249 -8.39 23.28 4.59
CA ILE A 249 -8.30 22.47 5.82
C ILE A 249 -6.84 22.13 6.08
N LYS A 250 -6.38 22.36 7.31
CA LYS A 250 -5.01 22.02 7.73
C LYS A 250 -4.88 20.51 7.93
N ASP A 251 -3.77 19.95 7.47
CA ASP A 251 -3.44 18.50 7.58
C ASP A 251 -3.64 17.95 9.00
N GLY A 252 -3.09 18.63 10.02
CA GLY A 252 -3.17 18.19 11.41
C GLY A 252 -4.60 18.17 11.95
N GLU A 253 -5.42 19.18 11.60
CA GLU A 253 -6.83 19.26 12.00
C GLU A 253 -7.65 18.17 11.31
N LEU A 254 -7.47 17.99 10.01
CA LEU A 254 -8.17 16.96 9.24
C LEU A 254 -7.89 15.56 9.79
N LYS A 255 -6.62 15.22 9.96
CA LYS A 255 -6.23 13.90 10.44
C LYS A 255 -6.66 13.67 11.88
N HIS A 256 -6.62 14.70 12.73
CA HIS A 256 -7.15 14.62 14.08
C HIS A 256 -8.65 14.31 14.07
N ASN A 257 -9.43 15.02 13.26
CA ASN A 257 -10.88 14.81 13.12
C ASN A 257 -11.20 13.39 12.62
N ILE A 258 -10.45 12.88 11.64
CA ILE A 258 -10.64 11.52 11.11
C ILE A 258 -10.24 10.47 12.16
N SER A 259 -9.11 10.67 12.83
CA SER A 259 -8.60 9.72 13.84
C SER A 259 -9.49 9.61 15.07
N THR A 260 -10.24 10.67 15.39
CA THR A 260 -11.16 10.73 16.54
C THR A 260 -12.62 10.45 16.16
N LEU A 261 -12.91 10.21 14.88
CA LEU A 261 -14.27 9.94 14.39
C LEU A 261 -14.87 8.67 15.00
N ARG A 262 -14.02 7.72 15.41
CA ARG A 262 -14.40 6.44 16.01
C ARG A 262 -13.49 6.14 17.21
N PRO A 263 -13.96 5.39 18.23
CA PRO A 263 -13.16 5.02 19.39
C PRO A 263 -12.17 3.89 19.05
N VAL A 264 -11.23 4.17 18.14
CA VAL A 264 -10.31 3.18 17.58
C VAL A 264 -9.37 2.60 18.65
N THR A 265 -8.91 3.42 19.58
CA THR A 265 -8.08 2.96 20.72
C THR A 265 -8.78 1.86 21.50
N GLU A 266 -10.06 2.04 21.84
CA GLU A 266 -10.83 1.01 22.54
C GLU A 266 -11.00 -0.27 21.72
N TRP A 267 -11.06 -0.16 20.40
CA TRP A 267 -11.17 -1.31 19.51
C TRP A 267 -9.85 -2.09 19.44
N LEU A 268 -8.72 -1.38 19.43
CA LEU A 268 -7.40 -2.00 19.48
C LEU A 268 -7.18 -2.70 20.82
N ASP A 269 -7.48 -2.03 21.94
CA ASP A 269 -7.28 -2.60 23.28
C ASP A 269 -8.09 -3.87 23.52
N LYS A 270 -9.28 -3.98 22.92
CA LYS A 270 -10.18 -5.14 23.07
C LYS A 270 -9.92 -6.25 22.06
N GLY A 271 -9.55 -5.89 20.83
CA GLY A 271 -9.52 -6.82 19.69
C GLY A 271 -8.12 -7.28 19.31
N LEU A 272 -7.11 -6.42 19.43
CA LEU A 272 -5.78 -6.68 18.92
C LEU A 272 -5.01 -7.56 19.91
N ILE A 273 -4.50 -8.69 19.43
CA ILE A 273 -3.70 -9.61 20.24
C ILE A 273 -2.24 -9.45 19.85
N SER A 274 -1.38 -9.09 20.79
CA SER A 274 0.07 -9.04 20.58
C SER A 274 0.72 -10.38 20.94
N LEU A 275 1.95 -10.58 20.47
CA LEU A 275 2.75 -11.74 20.87
C LEU A 275 3.03 -11.76 22.39
N ILE A 276 3.09 -10.59 23.04
CA ILE A 276 3.25 -10.47 24.49
C ILE A 276 2.02 -11.05 25.21
N ASP A 277 0.82 -10.78 24.69
CA ASP A 277 -0.43 -11.32 25.25
C ASP A 277 -0.47 -12.84 25.13
N ILE A 278 0.00 -13.39 24.01
CA ILE A 278 0.15 -14.84 23.80
C ILE A 278 1.11 -15.44 24.83
N HIS A 279 2.28 -14.83 25.03
CA HIS A 279 3.24 -15.30 26.03
C HIS A 279 2.70 -15.24 27.45
N ASN A 280 1.94 -14.20 27.79
CA ASN A 280 1.31 -14.08 29.10
C ASN A 280 0.27 -15.20 29.31
N ALA A 281 -0.60 -15.44 28.33
CA ALA A 281 -1.59 -16.51 28.39
C ALA A 281 -0.93 -17.90 28.47
N TYR A 282 0.12 -18.14 27.68
CA TYR A 282 0.89 -19.39 27.74
C TYR A 282 1.53 -19.62 29.11
N ASN A 283 2.18 -18.58 29.67
CA ASN A 283 2.84 -18.67 30.97
C ASN A 283 1.84 -18.94 32.10
N GLU A 284 0.64 -18.36 32.04
CA GLU A 284 -0.45 -18.65 32.97
C GLU A 284 -0.86 -20.13 32.92
N VAL A 285 -1.06 -20.68 31.72
CA VAL A 285 -1.41 -22.10 31.53
C VAL A 285 -0.31 -23.04 32.04
N LYS A 286 0.96 -22.68 31.86
CA LYS A 286 2.13 -23.49 32.27
C LYS A 286 2.59 -23.25 33.71
N GLY A 287 2.02 -22.28 34.42
CA GLY A 287 2.49 -21.88 35.75
C GLY A 287 3.91 -21.31 35.76
N LEU A 288 4.33 -20.66 34.66
CA LEU A 288 5.64 -20.04 34.52
C LEU A 288 5.60 -18.57 34.98
N PRO A 289 6.72 -18.00 35.44
CA PRO A 289 6.80 -16.56 35.73
C PRO A 289 6.44 -15.71 34.50
N GLN A 290 5.76 -14.58 34.71
CA GLN A 290 5.49 -13.62 33.64
C GLN A 290 6.79 -13.15 32.97
N GLY A 291 6.76 -12.99 31.65
CA GLY A 291 7.95 -12.64 30.86
C GLY A 291 8.89 -13.81 30.53
N THR A 292 8.54 -15.05 30.89
CA THR A 292 9.28 -16.23 30.42
C THR A 292 8.95 -16.45 28.95
N VAL A 293 9.90 -16.17 28.06
CA VAL A 293 9.83 -16.61 26.66
C VAL A 293 10.33 -18.05 26.65
N SER A 294 9.41 -19.01 26.59
CA SER A 294 9.75 -20.44 26.63
C SER A 294 10.66 -20.78 25.46
N VAL A 295 11.97 -20.86 25.70
CA VAL A 295 12.87 -21.54 24.78
C VAL A 295 12.52 -23.01 24.92
N THR A 296 11.99 -23.61 23.85
CA THR A 296 11.75 -25.04 23.75
C THR A 296 12.98 -25.75 24.32
N LYS A 297 12.87 -26.30 25.54
CA LYS A 297 13.88 -27.23 26.07
C LYS A 297 13.66 -28.51 25.29
N ASN A 298 14.09 -28.52 24.03
CA ASN A 298 14.34 -29.79 23.41
C ASN A 298 15.41 -30.44 24.28
N ASN A 299 15.02 -31.54 24.93
CA ASN A 299 15.92 -32.62 25.33
C ASN A 299 16.53 -33.25 24.07
N SER A 300 17.01 -32.44 23.12
CA SER A 300 17.81 -32.86 22.01
C SER A 300 19.12 -33.33 22.62
N LEU A 301 19.24 -34.65 22.71
CA LEU A 301 20.46 -35.38 22.44
C LEU A 301 21.42 -34.50 21.62
N GLU A 302 22.67 -34.37 22.04
CA GLU A 302 23.74 -33.65 21.35
C GLU A 302 23.99 -34.26 19.95
N ILE A 303 23.04 -34.12 19.04
CA ILE A 303 23.15 -34.57 17.67
C ILE A 303 23.98 -33.49 16.99
N SER A 304 25.26 -33.79 16.81
CA SER A 304 26.13 -32.98 15.98
C SER A 304 25.49 -32.77 14.60
N ILE A 305 25.65 -31.57 14.04
CA ILE A 305 25.12 -31.16 12.72
C ILE A 305 25.37 -32.23 11.65
N HIS A 306 26.50 -32.93 11.73
CA HIS A 306 26.87 -34.00 10.78
C HIS A 306 25.96 -35.25 10.83
N HIS A 307 25.25 -35.47 11.93
CA HIS A 307 24.41 -36.65 12.14
C HIS A 307 22.92 -36.37 11.91
N ASP A 308 22.52 -35.11 11.70
CA ASP A 308 21.14 -34.76 11.43
C ASP A 308 20.79 -34.98 9.96
N ARG A 309 20.09 -36.08 9.67
CA ARG A 309 19.65 -36.45 8.32
C ARG A 309 18.66 -35.47 7.70
N ARG A 310 18.02 -34.59 8.49
CA ARG A 310 17.07 -33.59 7.97
C ARG A 310 17.78 -32.53 7.14
N LEU A 311 18.97 -32.09 7.57
CA LEU A 311 19.76 -31.06 6.88
C LEU A 311 20.02 -31.40 5.41
N PRO A 312 20.65 -32.54 5.06
CA PRO A 312 20.85 -32.89 3.66
C PRO A 312 19.53 -33.19 2.92
N THR A 313 18.49 -33.65 3.61
CA THR A 313 17.16 -33.87 2.99
C THR A 313 16.54 -32.54 2.52
N PHE A 314 16.77 -31.45 3.25
CA PHE A 314 16.36 -30.09 2.86
C PHE A 314 17.44 -29.32 2.08
N GLY A 315 18.51 -30.00 1.62
CA GLY A 315 19.55 -29.40 0.78
C GLY A 315 20.58 -28.53 1.51
N TYR A 316 20.63 -28.56 2.85
CA TYR A 316 21.68 -27.87 3.60
C TYR A 316 23.00 -28.64 3.53
N SER A 317 24.06 -27.97 3.10
CA SER A 317 25.43 -28.46 3.19
C SER A 317 26.16 -27.90 4.42
N VAL A 318 27.28 -28.52 4.79
CA VAL A 318 28.17 -28.01 5.84
C VAL A 318 28.73 -26.64 5.45
N GLU A 319 28.98 -26.43 4.16
CA GLU A 319 29.43 -25.16 3.60
C GLU A 319 28.39 -24.07 3.81
N ASP A 320 27.13 -24.31 3.43
CA ASP A 320 26.02 -23.35 3.62
C ASP A 320 25.88 -22.94 5.08
N ILE A 321 25.94 -23.91 6.00
CA ILE A 321 25.85 -23.63 7.43
C ILE A 321 27.06 -22.79 7.88
N SER A 322 28.26 -23.16 7.45
CA SER A 322 29.49 -22.49 7.88
C SER A 322 29.65 -21.08 7.30
N MET A 323 29.26 -20.86 6.05
CA MET A 323 29.46 -19.61 5.31
C MET A 323 28.27 -18.66 5.39
N LEU A 324 27.03 -19.17 5.53
CA LEU A 324 25.83 -18.34 5.57
C LEU A 324 25.25 -18.26 6.99
N VAL A 325 24.97 -19.41 7.61
CA VAL A 325 24.25 -19.46 8.90
C VAL A 325 25.10 -19.02 10.08
N LEU A 326 26.34 -19.52 10.21
CA LEU A 326 27.21 -19.17 11.33
C LEU A 326 27.53 -17.67 11.39
N PRO A 327 27.80 -16.96 10.27
CA PRO A 327 27.95 -15.51 10.29
C PRO A 327 26.69 -14.76 10.74
N MET A 328 25.49 -15.21 10.33
CA MET A 328 24.23 -14.63 10.81
C MET A 328 24.10 -14.71 12.33
N ILE A 329 24.45 -15.85 12.92
CA ILE A 329 24.40 -16.05 14.37
C ILE A 329 25.45 -15.20 15.09
N ARG A 330 26.71 -15.22 14.61
CA ARG A 330 27.83 -14.55 15.29
C ARG A 330 27.79 -13.03 15.15
N ASN A 331 27.49 -12.54 13.95
CA ASN A 331 27.61 -11.13 13.60
C ASN A 331 26.26 -10.39 13.58
N ARG A 332 25.14 -11.13 13.67
CA ARG A 332 23.77 -10.59 13.54
C ARG A 332 23.56 -9.83 12.22
N LYS A 333 24.25 -10.29 11.18
CA LYS A 333 24.20 -9.74 9.82
C LYS A 333 24.28 -10.89 8.83
N GLU A 334 23.66 -10.72 7.67
CA GLU A 334 23.82 -11.66 6.58
C GLU A 334 25.30 -11.81 6.18
N ALA A 335 25.63 -12.96 5.60
CA ALA A 335 26.98 -13.22 5.11
C ALA A 335 27.28 -12.33 3.91
N ILE A 336 28.47 -11.72 3.89
CA ILE A 336 28.92 -10.86 2.80
C ILE A 336 29.92 -11.65 1.95
N GLY A 337 29.65 -11.68 0.64
CA GLY A 337 30.53 -12.25 -0.37
C GLY A 337 31.01 -11.20 -1.38
N SER A 338 31.83 -11.64 -2.34
CA SER A 338 32.26 -10.83 -3.49
C SER A 338 32.31 -11.71 -4.73
N MET A 339 32.56 -11.10 -5.89
CA MET A 339 32.47 -11.73 -7.23
C MET A 339 31.04 -12.02 -7.68
N GLY A 340 30.88 -12.34 -8.96
CA GLY A 340 29.60 -12.72 -9.55
C GLY A 340 29.20 -14.14 -9.18
N ASN A 341 27.93 -14.47 -9.35
CA ASN A 341 27.45 -15.84 -9.23
C ASN A 341 27.75 -16.60 -10.54
N ASP A 342 28.80 -17.42 -10.53
CA ASP A 342 29.22 -18.25 -11.67
C ASP A 342 28.49 -19.61 -11.73
N THR A 343 27.51 -19.85 -10.86
CA THR A 343 26.71 -21.08 -10.90
C THR A 343 25.74 -21.08 -12.10
N PRO A 344 25.52 -22.24 -12.77
CA PRO A 344 24.50 -22.36 -13.79
C PRO A 344 23.11 -22.00 -13.24
N LEU A 345 22.21 -21.56 -14.12
CA LEU A 345 20.81 -21.37 -13.74
C LEU A 345 20.21 -22.68 -13.20
N ALA A 346 19.32 -22.57 -12.21
CA ALA A 346 18.75 -23.73 -11.51
C ALA A 346 18.09 -24.76 -12.44
N CYS A 347 17.55 -24.33 -13.59
CA CYS A 347 16.96 -25.21 -14.60
C CYS A 347 17.96 -25.91 -15.52
N LEU A 348 19.24 -25.50 -15.52
CA LEU A 348 20.30 -26.04 -16.37
C LEU A 348 21.27 -26.94 -15.63
N THR A 349 21.32 -26.85 -14.31
CA THR A 349 22.20 -27.68 -13.48
C THR A 349 21.68 -29.12 -13.39
N MET A 350 22.60 -30.08 -13.36
CA MET A 350 22.30 -31.50 -13.15
C MET A 350 22.17 -31.86 -11.67
N HIS A 351 22.50 -30.91 -10.78
CA HIS A 351 22.38 -31.08 -9.33
C HIS A 351 20.98 -30.72 -8.84
N PRO A 352 20.48 -31.34 -7.77
CA PRO A 352 19.22 -30.92 -7.15
C PRO A 352 19.33 -29.46 -6.71
N GLN A 353 18.30 -28.68 -6.95
CA GLN A 353 18.21 -27.26 -6.58
C GLN A 353 17.00 -27.04 -5.67
N LEU A 354 17.09 -26.03 -4.81
CA LEU A 354 15.97 -25.66 -3.95
C LEU A 354 14.94 -24.90 -4.76
N LEU A 355 13.68 -24.98 -4.32
CA LEU A 355 12.59 -24.24 -4.98
C LEU A 355 12.90 -22.74 -5.07
N PHE A 356 13.51 -22.18 -4.03
CA PHE A 356 13.84 -20.76 -3.94
C PHE A 356 14.85 -20.31 -5.02
N ASP A 357 15.68 -21.20 -5.55
CA ASP A 357 16.68 -20.86 -6.59
C ASP A 357 16.04 -20.48 -7.94
N TYR A 358 14.80 -20.93 -8.17
CA TYR A 358 14.01 -20.61 -9.36
C TYR A 358 13.37 -19.22 -9.29
N PHE A 359 13.19 -18.67 -8.09
CA PHE A 359 12.60 -17.36 -7.89
C PHE A 359 13.70 -16.31 -7.77
N LYS A 360 13.69 -15.33 -8.67
CA LYS A 360 14.62 -14.19 -8.61
C LYS A 360 13.90 -12.98 -8.03
N GLN A 361 14.55 -12.32 -7.08
CA GLN A 361 14.03 -11.09 -6.48
C GLN A 361 13.96 -10.01 -7.56
N LEU A 362 12.78 -9.43 -7.72
CA LEU A 362 12.59 -8.27 -8.58
C LEU A 362 13.15 -7.04 -7.86
N PHE A 363 13.72 -6.12 -8.63
CA PHE A 363 14.21 -4.86 -8.11
C PHE A 363 13.82 -3.73 -9.05
N ALA A 364 13.61 -2.56 -8.45
CA ALA A 364 13.24 -1.36 -9.16
C ALA A 364 14.44 -0.78 -9.92
N GLN A 365 14.21 -0.35 -11.16
CA GLN A 365 15.21 0.34 -11.98
C GLN A 365 14.52 1.48 -12.73
N VAL A 366 15.05 2.69 -12.60
CA VAL A 366 14.61 3.91 -13.30
C VAL A 366 13.20 4.40 -12.95
N THR A 367 12.19 3.54 -13.01
CA THR A 367 10.78 3.92 -12.85
C THR A 367 10.42 4.36 -11.43
N ASN A 368 10.93 3.63 -10.44
CA ASN A 368 10.87 3.99 -9.03
C ASN A 368 12.24 3.78 -8.35
N PRO A 369 12.62 4.62 -7.36
CA PRO A 369 13.88 4.48 -6.64
C PRO A 369 13.77 3.37 -5.56
N PRO A 370 14.86 2.61 -5.30
CA PRO A 370 14.94 1.78 -4.11
C PRO A 370 15.08 2.65 -2.85
N ILE A 371 14.63 2.12 -1.72
CA ILE A 371 14.72 2.76 -0.40
C ILE A 371 15.96 2.24 0.33
N ASP A 372 16.65 3.11 1.07
CA ASP A 372 17.77 2.71 1.95
C ASP A 372 17.22 2.12 3.26
N PRO A 373 17.34 0.80 3.50
CA PRO A 373 16.74 0.17 4.67
C PRO A 373 17.38 0.58 6.00
N PHE A 374 18.60 1.14 5.97
CA PHE A 374 19.33 1.57 7.18
C PHE A 374 19.14 3.05 7.47
N ARG A 375 19.12 3.90 6.45
CA ARG A 375 18.99 5.36 6.63
C ARG A 375 17.53 5.81 6.70
N GLU A 376 16.63 5.09 6.04
CA GLU A 376 15.20 5.41 5.95
C GLU A 376 14.35 4.40 6.72
N THR A 377 14.87 3.77 7.78
CA THR A 377 14.13 2.77 8.57
C THR A 377 12.80 3.30 9.12
N ILE A 378 12.67 4.62 9.32
CA ILE A 378 11.43 5.23 9.83
C ILE A 378 10.20 4.99 8.93
N VAL A 379 10.39 4.75 7.62
CA VAL A 379 9.28 4.56 6.66
C VAL A 379 8.98 3.08 6.36
N ILE A 380 9.78 2.15 6.90
CA ILE A 380 9.69 0.71 6.66
C ILE A 380 9.15 0.01 7.91
N SER A 381 8.29 -0.98 7.71
CA SER A 381 7.79 -1.85 8.76
C SER A 381 7.69 -3.29 8.28
N LEU A 382 7.93 -4.23 9.19
CA LEU A 382 7.73 -5.68 8.98
C LEU A 382 6.53 -6.19 9.77
N ALA A 383 5.72 -5.30 10.33
CA ALA A 383 4.55 -5.69 11.09
C ALA A 383 3.54 -6.43 10.21
N CYS A 384 2.98 -7.50 10.76
CA CYS A 384 2.13 -8.45 10.08
C CYS A 384 0.88 -8.68 10.92
N PRO A 385 -0.26 -8.06 10.59
CA PRO A 385 -1.54 -8.45 11.15
C PRO A 385 -1.98 -9.78 10.51
N ILE A 386 -2.08 -10.82 11.33
CA ILE A 386 -2.51 -12.16 10.95
C ILE A 386 -3.94 -12.36 11.43
N GLY A 387 -4.73 -13.20 10.74
CA GLY A 387 -6.09 -13.56 11.16
C GLY A 387 -7.15 -13.20 10.14
N PRO A 388 -8.43 -13.44 10.50
CA PRO A 388 -9.56 -13.19 9.63
C PRO A 388 -9.67 -11.70 9.28
N GLU A 389 -9.92 -11.41 8.01
CA GLU A 389 -10.24 -10.06 7.56
C GLU A 389 -11.76 -9.87 7.57
N SER A 390 -12.20 -8.74 8.12
CA SER A 390 -13.61 -8.35 8.15
C SER A 390 -13.95 -7.45 6.96
N ASN A 391 -15.23 -7.08 6.83
CA ASN A 391 -15.73 -6.27 5.74
C ASN A 391 -14.96 -4.92 5.63
N LEU A 392 -14.29 -4.70 4.49
CA LEU A 392 -13.52 -3.47 4.26
C LEU A 392 -14.43 -2.22 4.23
N LEU A 393 -15.66 -2.35 3.71
CA LEU A 393 -16.56 -1.22 3.45
C LEU A 393 -17.17 -0.60 4.71
N ASP A 394 -17.18 -1.35 5.82
CA ASP A 394 -17.77 -0.91 7.09
C ASP A 394 -16.68 -0.79 8.17
N PRO A 395 -16.18 0.44 8.43
CA PRO A 395 -15.25 0.72 9.51
C PRO A 395 -15.79 0.28 10.88
N GLY A 396 -15.12 -0.68 11.53
CA GLY A 396 -15.63 -1.24 12.78
C GLY A 396 -14.59 -1.95 13.64
N PRO A 397 -14.98 -2.41 14.85
CA PRO A 397 -14.09 -3.07 15.80
C PRO A 397 -13.58 -4.42 15.31
N LYS A 398 -14.35 -5.12 14.45
CA LYS A 398 -13.94 -6.42 13.90
C LYS A 398 -12.67 -6.35 13.04
N GLN A 399 -12.24 -5.16 12.63
CA GLN A 399 -11.01 -4.99 11.85
C GLN A 399 -9.76 -5.11 12.73
N SER A 400 -9.85 -4.86 14.04
CA SER A 400 -8.73 -5.00 14.97
C SER A 400 -8.60 -6.39 15.60
N GLU A 401 -9.55 -7.31 15.36
CA GLU A 401 -9.55 -8.70 15.88
C GLU A 401 -8.50 -9.58 15.18
N ARG A 402 -7.23 -9.18 15.25
CA ARG A 402 -6.08 -9.77 14.55
C ARG A 402 -4.92 -10.03 15.50
N LEU A 403 -4.13 -11.06 15.19
CA LEU A 403 -2.85 -11.30 15.83
C LEU A 403 -1.82 -10.37 15.19
N TYR A 404 -1.32 -9.41 15.95
CA TYR A 404 -0.36 -8.43 15.46
C TYR A 404 1.06 -8.89 15.79
N LEU A 405 1.82 -9.30 14.77
CA LEU A 405 3.23 -9.61 14.89
C LEU A 405 4.06 -8.43 14.43
N ASP A 406 5.09 -8.05 15.19
CA ASP A 406 6.02 -6.97 14.78
C ASP A 406 6.97 -7.43 13.66
N HIS A 407 7.18 -8.74 13.53
CA HIS A 407 8.06 -9.35 12.54
C HIS A 407 7.48 -10.68 12.03
N PRO A 408 7.64 -11.04 10.74
CA PRO A 408 7.14 -12.30 10.19
C PRO A 408 7.93 -13.55 10.63
N ILE A 409 9.02 -13.37 11.38
CA ILE A 409 9.87 -14.48 11.85
C ILE A 409 9.51 -14.72 13.30
N ILE A 410 9.04 -15.93 13.57
CA ILE A 410 8.69 -16.41 14.91
C ILE A 410 9.72 -17.45 15.36
N SER A 411 10.10 -17.40 16.63
CA SER A 411 10.97 -18.42 17.21
C SER A 411 10.20 -19.72 17.47
N CYS A 412 10.92 -20.82 17.73
CA CYS A 412 10.29 -22.08 18.13
C CYS A 412 9.47 -21.94 19.42
N GLY A 413 9.92 -21.09 20.33
CA GLY A 413 9.21 -20.76 21.57
C GLY A 413 7.92 -20.00 21.33
N ASP A 414 7.96 -18.99 20.46
CA ASP A 414 6.78 -18.24 20.06
C ASP A 414 5.75 -19.16 19.38
N LEU A 415 6.22 -20.07 18.52
CA LEU A 415 5.35 -21.06 17.85
C LEU A 415 4.72 -22.06 18.84
N GLU A 416 5.46 -22.51 19.85
CA GLU A 416 4.94 -23.34 20.94
C GLU A 416 3.87 -22.59 21.73
N ALA A 417 4.16 -21.33 22.08
CA ALA A 417 3.20 -20.47 22.78
C ALA A 417 1.93 -20.26 21.96
N ILE A 418 2.02 -20.00 20.65
CA ILE A 418 0.85 -19.86 19.77
C ILE A 418 0.00 -21.14 19.73
N LYS A 419 0.62 -22.32 19.70
CA LYS A 419 -0.09 -23.61 19.65
C LYS A 419 -0.80 -23.96 20.95
N GLU A 420 -0.18 -23.61 22.07
CA GLU A 420 -0.67 -24.01 23.39
C GLU A 420 -1.46 -22.91 24.10
N CYS A 421 -1.42 -21.66 23.59
CA CYS A 421 -2.26 -20.59 24.11
C CYS A 421 -3.73 -20.90 23.77
N ASN A 422 -4.56 -21.02 24.80
CA ASN A 422 -6.00 -21.19 24.62
C ASN A 422 -6.66 -19.81 24.55
N LEU A 423 -6.60 -19.17 23.39
CA LEU A 423 -7.28 -17.90 23.14
C LEU A 423 -8.74 -18.14 22.76
N SER A 424 -9.66 -17.50 23.47
CA SER A 424 -11.11 -17.74 23.37
C SER A 424 -11.72 -17.57 21.97
N ASN A 425 -11.11 -16.76 21.11
CA ASN A 425 -11.62 -16.42 19.78
C ASN A 425 -10.76 -16.96 18.63
N TRP A 426 -9.71 -17.73 18.91
CA TRP A 426 -8.77 -18.22 17.90
C TRP A 426 -8.74 -19.73 17.87
N LYS A 427 -8.66 -20.29 16.66
CA LYS A 427 -8.48 -21.71 16.43
C LYS A 427 -7.31 -21.91 15.50
N ASP A 428 -6.34 -22.68 15.95
CA ASP A 428 -5.26 -23.17 15.12
C ASP A 428 -5.65 -24.50 14.47
N SER A 429 -5.07 -24.78 13.31
CA SER A 429 -5.18 -26.08 12.65
C SER A 429 -3.85 -26.41 12.00
N ILE A 430 -3.37 -27.64 12.24
CA ILE A 430 -2.09 -28.11 11.74
C ILE A 430 -2.34 -28.95 10.49
N TYR A 431 -1.82 -28.49 9.36
CA TYR A 431 -1.84 -29.24 8.11
C TYR A 431 -0.46 -29.86 7.87
N PHE A 432 -0.44 -31.18 7.61
CA PHE A 432 0.79 -31.87 7.29
C PHE A 432 1.09 -31.72 5.79
N ALA A 433 2.12 -30.92 5.49
CA ALA A 433 2.66 -30.79 4.13
C ALA A 433 3.66 -31.92 3.81
N SER A 434 3.23 -33.17 3.98
CA SER A 434 4.03 -34.37 3.68
C SER A 434 3.28 -35.33 2.77
N LEU A 435 4.03 -36.07 1.96
CA LEU A 435 3.49 -37.11 1.09
C LEU A 435 4.09 -38.45 1.52
N ASP A 436 3.23 -39.42 1.82
CA ASP A 436 3.67 -40.78 2.05
C ASP A 436 4.03 -41.46 0.71
N LEU A 437 5.31 -41.81 0.58
CA LEU A 437 5.85 -42.48 -0.60
C LEU A 437 5.49 -43.97 -0.62
N VAL A 438 5.25 -44.60 0.54
CA VAL A 438 5.04 -46.05 0.63
C VAL A 438 3.65 -46.44 0.13
N SER A 439 2.63 -45.64 0.45
CA SER A 439 1.24 -45.89 0.02
C SER A 439 0.97 -45.59 -1.45
N LYS A 440 1.82 -44.81 -2.13
CA LYS A 440 1.69 -44.48 -3.56
C LYS A 440 2.51 -45.36 -4.51
N ILE A 441 3.50 -46.09 -3.98
CA ILE A 441 4.36 -46.99 -4.77
C ILE A 441 3.80 -48.43 -4.81
N LYS A 442 2.91 -48.80 -3.87
CA LYS A 442 2.09 -50.01 -3.95
C LYS A 442 0.92 -49.81 -4.91
#